data_AF-A0A4U5UTL9-F1
#
_entry.id   AF-A0A4U5UTL9-F1
#
_cell.length_a   1.000
_cell.length_b   1.000
_cell.length_c   1.000
_cell.angle_alpha   90.00
_cell.angle_beta   90.00
_cell.angle_gamma   90.00
#
_symmetry.space_group_name_H-M   'P 1'
#
loop_
_entity.id
_entity.type
_entity.pdbx_description
1 polymer ?
#
loop_
_entity_poly.entity_id
_entity_poly.type
_entity_poly.pdbx_seq_one_letter_code
_entity_poly.pdbx_strand_id
1 'polypeptide(L)'
;MMKEGVEKAGLKAHYMVQSLAYHTPDCSCQGFIDPPEFPFVCAHTLCWCTTLHCSKLKAASEKHGNWGAGLEMHTKPWVRARARRDYWETLKPASGRPLCPSLSVPDSWGVTKGHTDLLQQKTTQAAVR
;
A
#
# COMPACT_ATOMS: atom_id res chain seq x y z
N MET A 1 -19.03 -1.73 9.26
CA MET A 1 -19.42 -0.31 9.03
C MET A 1 -19.35 0.08 7.54
N MET A 2 -20.14 1.05 7.08
CA MET A 2 -20.65 1.26 5.70
C MET A 2 -21.60 0.17 5.19
N LYS A 3 -21.17 -1.08 5.03
CA LYS A 3 -22.06 -2.18 4.57
C LYS A 3 -23.28 -2.36 5.48
N GLU A 4 -23.03 -2.50 6.78
CA GLU A 4 -24.09 -2.61 7.80
C GLU A 4 -25.01 -1.38 7.85
N GLY A 5 -24.51 -0.17 7.52
CA GLY A 5 -25.32 1.05 7.53
C GLY A 5 -26.28 1.10 6.35
N VAL A 6 -25.80 0.71 5.17
CA VAL A 6 -26.59 0.63 3.93
C VAL A 6 -27.64 -0.47 4.03
N GLU A 7 -27.30 -1.61 4.63
CA GLU A 7 -28.23 -2.72 4.90
C GLU A 7 -29.34 -2.30 5.90
N LYS A 8 -28.97 -1.59 6.98
CA LYS A 8 -29.96 -1.04 7.95
C LYS A 8 -30.86 0.03 7.33
N ALA A 9 -30.37 0.77 6.34
CA ALA A 9 -31.14 1.78 5.62
C ALA A 9 -32.01 1.20 4.48
N GLY A 10 -31.96 -0.11 4.21
CA GLY A 10 -32.72 -0.75 3.14
C GLY A 10 -32.29 -0.32 1.73
N LEU A 11 -31.10 0.26 1.58
CA LEU A 11 -30.59 0.78 0.32
C LEU A 11 -29.79 -0.31 -0.41
N LYS A 12 -29.98 -0.41 -1.72
CA LYS A 12 -29.15 -1.27 -2.58
C LYS A 12 -28.06 -0.43 -3.25
N ALA A 13 -26.82 -0.58 -2.79
CA ALA A 13 -25.66 0.11 -3.36
C ALA A 13 -24.64 -0.90 -3.91
N HIS A 14 -23.92 -0.49 -4.96
CA HIS A 14 -22.72 -1.19 -5.40
C HIS A 14 -21.54 -0.73 -4.54
N TYR A 15 -20.84 -1.68 -3.92
CA TYR A 15 -19.65 -1.39 -3.12
C TYR A 15 -18.41 -1.41 -4.00
N MET A 16 -17.54 -0.42 -3.79
CA MET A 16 -16.26 -0.30 -4.47
C MET A 16 -15.19 -0.03 -3.42
N VAL A 17 -14.06 -0.73 -3.53
CA VAL A 17 -12.90 -0.56 -2.66
C VAL A 17 -11.68 -0.37 -3.56
N GLN A 18 -11.05 0.80 -3.47
CA GLN A 18 -9.77 1.11 -4.09
C GLN A 18 -8.75 1.34 -2.98
N SER A 19 -8.34 0.25 -2.35
CA SER A 19 -7.30 0.32 -1.32
C SER A 19 -5.97 0.72 -1.92
N LEU A 20 -5.14 1.35 -1.09
CA LEU A 20 -3.78 1.68 -1.42
C LEU A 20 -2.93 0.39 -1.56
N ALA A 21 -1.92 0.42 -2.43
CA ALA A 21 -0.98 -0.69 -2.61
C ALA A 21 0.19 -0.66 -1.60
N TYR A 22 0.06 0.04 -0.48
CA TYR A 22 1.04 0.12 0.59
C TYR A 22 0.46 -0.47 1.89
N HIS A 23 1.29 -1.16 2.65
CA HIS A 23 1.02 -1.70 3.97
C HIS A 23 1.28 -0.60 5.01
N THR A 24 0.20 -0.05 5.54
CA THR A 24 0.26 1.16 6.38
C THR A 24 -0.49 0.94 7.69
N PRO A 25 -0.04 0.01 8.56
CA PRO A 25 -0.70 -0.30 9.83
C PRO A 25 -0.53 0.82 10.88
N ASP A 26 0.40 1.73 10.65
CA ASP A 26 0.78 2.86 11.49
C ASP A 26 0.03 4.16 11.16
N CYS A 27 -0.83 4.15 10.14
CA CYS A 27 -1.61 5.33 9.76
C CYS A 27 -2.68 5.69 10.80
N SER A 28 -2.73 6.98 11.15
CA SER A 28 -3.82 7.63 11.88
C SER A 28 -5.02 7.93 10.96
N CYS A 29 -6.06 8.62 11.48
CA CYS A 29 -7.27 8.93 10.72
C CYS A 29 -7.04 9.85 9.48
N GLN A 30 -5.87 10.47 9.39
CA GLN A 30 -5.43 11.28 8.25
C GLN A 30 -4.96 10.41 7.05
N GLY A 31 -4.63 9.14 7.29
CA GLY A 31 -4.20 8.20 6.27
C GLY A 31 -2.71 8.28 5.90
N PHE A 32 -2.38 7.81 4.70
CA PHE A 32 -1.00 7.57 4.24
C PHE A 32 -0.14 8.82 3.99
N ILE A 33 -0.68 10.02 4.16
CA ILE A 33 0.07 11.27 3.94
C ILE A 33 0.89 11.65 5.19
N ASP A 34 0.45 11.22 6.37
CA ASP A 34 1.05 11.57 7.66
C ASP A 34 2.35 10.84 8.01
N PRO A 35 2.62 9.61 7.53
CA PRO A 35 3.91 8.98 7.71
C PRO A 35 5.04 9.80 7.04
N PRO A 36 6.21 9.94 7.69
CA PRO A 36 7.35 10.71 7.17
C PRO A 36 7.95 10.11 5.88
N GLU A 37 7.52 8.92 5.48
CA GLU A 37 7.97 8.23 4.27
C GLU A 37 7.34 8.79 3.00
N PHE A 38 6.21 9.49 3.11
CA PHE A 38 5.50 10.06 1.97
C PHE A 38 6.25 11.29 1.41
N PRO A 39 6.42 11.44 0.07
CA PRO A 39 6.05 10.54 -1.02
C PRO A 39 7.18 9.64 -1.55
N PHE A 40 8.42 9.79 -1.03
CA PHE A 40 9.61 9.27 -1.71
C PHE A 40 10.14 7.93 -1.15
N VAL A 41 9.78 7.54 0.08
CA VAL A 41 10.42 6.42 0.80
C VAL A 41 9.47 5.24 1.06
N CYS A 42 8.28 5.24 0.47
CA CYS A 42 7.25 4.20 0.67
C CYS A 42 7.56 2.85 -0.02
N ALA A 43 8.75 2.66 -0.59
CA ALA A 43 9.12 1.43 -1.28
C ALA A 43 9.08 0.19 -0.35
N HIS A 44 9.31 0.40 0.95
CA HIS A 44 9.31 -0.68 1.93
C HIS A 44 7.92 -1.21 2.25
N THR A 45 6.91 -0.35 2.15
CA THR A 45 5.54 -0.67 2.50
C THR A 45 4.78 -1.25 1.31
N LEU A 46 5.37 -1.40 0.12
CA LEU A 46 4.68 -1.95 -1.04
C LEU A 46 4.06 -3.34 -0.75
N CYS A 47 2.76 -3.44 -0.99
CA CYS A 47 2.00 -4.67 -0.86
C CYS A 47 2.36 -5.62 -2.01
N TRP A 48 2.74 -6.85 -1.65
CA TRP A 48 3.15 -7.84 -2.61
C TRP A 48 1.96 -8.43 -3.39
N CYS A 49 2.23 -8.90 -4.61
CA CYS A 49 1.24 -9.46 -5.53
C CYS A 49 0.43 -10.64 -4.94
N THR A 50 1.02 -11.42 -4.02
CA THR A 50 0.33 -12.56 -3.37
C THR A 50 -0.78 -12.15 -2.41
N THR A 51 -0.95 -10.87 -2.12
CA THR A 51 -2.09 -10.39 -1.32
C THR A 51 -3.28 -10.06 -2.21
N LEU A 52 -3.05 -9.74 -3.48
CA LEU A 52 -4.06 -9.30 -4.45
C LEU A 52 -4.48 -10.46 -5.35
N HIS A 53 -5.34 -11.34 -4.85
CA HIS A 53 -5.86 -12.46 -5.63
C HIS A 53 -7.00 -12.02 -6.55
N CYS A 54 -6.80 -12.17 -7.87
CA CYS A 54 -7.86 -12.04 -8.85
C CYS A 54 -8.16 -13.42 -9.46
N SER A 55 -9.43 -13.84 -9.44
CA SER A 55 -9.88 -15.12 -10.01
C SER A 55 -9.95 -15.11 -11.55
N LYS A 56 -9.85 -13.94 -12.19
CA LYS A 56 -9.94 -13.80 -13.66
C LYS A 56 -8.57 -13.51 -14.25
N LEU A 57 -8.05 -14.42 -15.06
CA LEU A 57 -6.82 -14.23 -15.82
C LEU A 57 -7.04 -13.13 -16.86
N LYS A 58 -6.17 -12.12 -16.84
CA LYS A 58 -6.12 -11.02 -17.81
C LYS A 58 -4.97 -11.27 -18.80
N ALA A 59 -4.90 -10.53 -19.91
CA ALA A 59 -3.80 -10.64 -20.89
C ALA A 59 -2.40 -10.52 -20.26
N ALA A 60 -2.25 -9.72 -19.20
CA ALA A 60 -0.99 -9.62 -18.45
C ALA A 60 -0.54 -10.94 -17.80
N SER A 61 -1.47 -11.88 -17.58
CA SER A 61 -1.17 -13.21 -17.02
C SER A 61 -0.53 -14.16 -18.03
N GLU A 62 -0.49 -13.84 -19.32
CA GLU A 62 0.13 -14.72 -20.34
C GLU A 62 1.61 -15.00 -20.04
N LYS A 63 2.30 -14.03 -19.43
CA LYS A 63 3.71 -14.15 -19.03
C LYS A 63 3.91 -14.55 -17.56
N HIS A 64 2.84 -14.85 -16.82
CA HIS A 64 2.90 -15.12 -15.39
C HIS A 64 2.14 -16.40 -15.02
N GLY A 65 2.82 -17.34 -14.37
CA GLY A 65 2.21 -18.55 -13.84
C GLY A 65 1.73 -18.38 -12.40
N ASN A 66 0.68 -19.10 -12.02
CA ASN A 66 0.17 -19.08 -10.65
C ASN A 66 1.26 -19.46 -9.64
N TRP A 67 1.40 -18.68 -8.56
CA TRP A 67 2.24 -19.03 -7.40
C TRP A 67 3.69 -19.41 -7.73
N GLY A 68 4.26 -18.75 -8.73
CA GLY A 68 5.64 -18.99 -9.14
C GLY A 68 5.84 -20.29 -9.92
N ALA A 69 4.82 -20.80 -10.62
CA ALA A 69 4.94 -22.00 -11.48
C ALA A 69 6.11 -21.93 -12.47
N GLY A 70 6.52 -20.74 -12.93
CA GLY A 70 7.72 -20.57 -13.76
C GLY A 70 9.04 -20.98 -13.09
N LEU A 71 9.06 -21.16 -11.76
CA LEU A 71 10.24 -21.59 -11.01
C LEU A 71 10.42 -23.12 -11.00
N GLU A 72 9.46 -23.91 -11.49
CA GLU A 72 9.50 -25.38 -11.49
C GLU A 72 10.66 -25.93 -12.33
N MET A 73 11.02 -25.25 -13.41
CA MET A 73 12.09 -25.66 -14.32
C MET A 73 13.48 -25.17 -13.89
N HIS A 74 13.60 -24.55 -12.71
CA HIS A 74 14.85 -24.00 -12.25
C HIS A 74 15.85 -25.11 -11.86
N THR A 75 17.13 -24.96 -12.21
CA THR A 75 18.18 -25.96 -11.93
C THR A 75 18.34 -26.27 -10.42
N LYS A 76 18.29 -25.23 -9.59
CA LYS A 76 18.42 -25.31 -8.12
C LYS A 76 17.18 -25.91 -7.44
N PRO A 77 17.28 -27.02 -6.67
CA PRO A 77 16.14 -27.68 -6.01
C PRO A 77 15.36 -26.78 -5.03
N TRP A 78 16.05 -25.96 -4.23
CA TRP A 78 15.39 -25.06 -3.27
C TRP A 78 14.65 -23.90 -3.93
N VAL A 79 14.95 -23.57 -5.20
CA VAL A 79 14.20 -22.57 -5.97
C VAL A 79 12.92 -23.20 -6.51
N ARG A 80 12.99 -24.46 -6.98
CA ARG A 80 11.82 -25.23 -7.40
C ARG A 80 10.80 -25.44 -6.28
N ALA A 81 11.28 -25.69 -5.06
CA ALA A 81 10.43 -25.86 -3.87
C ALA A 81 9.59 -24.62 -3.50
N ARG A 82 9.85 -23.46 -4.13
CA ARG A 82 9.07 -22.22 -3.97
C ARG A 82 7.89 -22.13 -4.93
N ALA A 83 7.79 -22.99 -5.95
CA ALA A 83 6.68 -23.02 -6.90
C ALA A 83 5.42 -23.66 -6.29
N ARG A 84 4.98 -23.16 -5.13
CA ARG A 84 3.80 -23.63 -4.42
C ARG A 84 3.12 -22.48 -3.71
N ARG A 85 1.79 -22.53 -3.65
CA ARG A 85 0.95 -21.53 -2.96
C ARG A 85 1.35 -21.36 -1.51
N ASP A 86 1.39 -22.47 -0.77
CA ASP A 86 1.64 -22.48 0.67
C ASP A 86 2.94 -21.79 1.07
N TYR A 87 3.97 -21.87 0.21
CA TYR A 87 5.25 -21.21 0.44
C TYR A 87 5.07 -19.69 0.45
N TRP A 88 4.45 -19.13 -0.59
CA TRP A 88 4.30 -17.68 -0.72
C TRP A 88 3.23 -17.08 0.18
N GLU A 89 2.18 -17.83 0.53
CA GLU A 89 1.17 -17.39 1.50
C GLU A 89 1.73 -17.31 2.93
N THR A 90 2.64 -18.21 3.28
CA THR A 90 3.21 -18.28 4.64
C THR A 90 4.52 -17.49 4.77
N LEU A 91 5.17 -17.15 3.65
CA LEU A 91 6.44 -16.45 3.66
C LEU A 91 6.29 -15.05 4.25
N LYS A 92 7.05 -14.76 5.30
CA LYS A 92 7.24 -13.40 5.81
C LYS A 92 8.51 -12.82 5.18
N PRO A 93 8.42 -11.98 4.14
CA PRO A 93 9.60 -11.42 3.51
C PRO A 93 10.36 -10.54 4.50
N ALA A 94 11.68 -10.65 4.50
CA ALA A 94 12.53 -9.77 5.28
C ALA A 94 12.52 -8.36 4.68
N SER A 95 12.57 -7.35 5.53
CA SER A 95 12.70 -5.94 5.14
C SER A 95 13.98 -5.65 4.34
N GLY A 96 15.06 -6.40 4.61
CA GLY A 96 16.38 -6.11 4.05
C GLY A 96 17.01 -4.81 4.59
N ARG A 97 16.38 -4.16 5.57
CA ARG A 97 16.89 -2.95 6.25
C ARG A 97 16.98 -3.22 7.74
N PRO A 98 18.12 -3.73 8.24
CA PRO A 98 18.25 -4.15 9.64
C PRO A 98 18.23 -2.99 10.63
N LEU A 99 18.59 -1.78 10.18
CA LEU A 99 18.66 -0.58 11.03
C LEU A 99 17.40 0.29 10.94
N CYS A 100 16.49 0.00 10.03
CA CYS A 100 15.26 0.78 9.88
C CYS A 100 14.14 0.15 10.72
N PRO A 101 13.33 0.97 11.42
CA PRO A 101 12.16 0.47 12.12
C PRO A 101 11.12 -0.09 11.13
N SER A 102 10.26 -0.98 11.61
CA SER A 102 9.18 -1.59 10.82
C SER A 102 7.90 -0.75 10.77
N LEU A 103 7.78 0.23 11.67
CA LEU A 103 6.64 1.14 11.81
C LEU A 103 7.17 2.56 12.02
N SER A 104 6.47 3.54 11.46
CA SER A 104 6.74 4.96 11.67
C SER A 104 5.75 5.56 12.67
N VAL A 105 6.09 6.71 13.24
CA VAL A 105 5.13 7.50 14.03
C VAL A 105 4.57 8.57 13.09
N PRO A 106 3.24 8.65 12.90
CA PRO A 106 2.65 9.68 12.04
C PRO A 106 2.86 11.05 12.65
N ASP A 107 3.24 12.04 11.83
CA ASP A 107 3.55 13.39 12.28
C ASP A 107 2.34 14.10 12.92
N SER A 108 1.12 13.59 12.69
CA SER A 108 -0.12 14.01 13.36
C SER A 108 -0.30 15.52 13.36
N TRP A 109 0.08 16.18 12.26
CA TRP A 109 0.00 17.63 12.11
C TRP A 109 -1.49 18.02 12.11
N GLY A 110 -2.01 18.41 13.27
CA GLY A 110 -3.42 18.68 13.54
C GLY A 110 -4.02 19.90 12.83
N VAL A 111 -3.38 20.35 11.76
CA VAL A 111 -3.65 21.59 11.04
C VAL A 111 -3.79 21.22 9.56
N THR A 112 -5.03 21.05 9.11
CA THR A 112 -5.35 20.74 7.71
C THR A 112 -5.35 22.00 6.84
N LYS A 113 -5.25 21.83 5.52
CA LYS A 113 -5.28 22.91 4.52
C LYS A 113 -6.48 23.84 4.75
N GLY A 114 -6.21 25.08 5.18
CA GLY A 114 -7.22 26.09 5.50
C GLY A 114 -7.19 26.60 6.95
N HIS A 115 -6.35 26.02 7.83
CA HIS A 115 -6.12 26.56 9.17
C HIS A 115 -5.49 27.96 9.08
N THR A 116 -5.84 28.84 10.02
CA THR A 116 -5.37 30.24 10.06
C THR A 116 -3.85 30.37 10.02
N ASP A 117 -3.14 29.38 10.54
CA ASP A 117 -1.67 29.36 10.64
C ASP A 117 -0.96 28.93 9.34
N LEU A 118 -1.72 28.41 8.37
CA LEU A 118 -1.24 28.01 7.04
C LEU A 118 -1.62 29.01 5.93
N LEU A 119 -2.23 30.15 6.29
CA LEU A 119 -2.44 31.26 5.36
C LEU A 119 -1.08 31.86 5.01
N GLN A 120 -0.51 31.40 3.91
CA GLN A 120 0.72 31.96 3.37
C GLN A 120 0.48 33.45 3.10
N GLN A 121 1.21 34.32 3.82
CA GLN A 121 1.21 35.74 3.51
C GLN A 121 1.62 35.87 2.05
N LYS A 122 0.77 36.50 1.23
CA LYS A 122 1.12 36.81 -0.17
C LYS A 122 2.45 37.54 -0.13
N THR A 123 3.52 36.89 -0.57
CA THR A 123 4.82 37.54 -0.67
C THR A 123 4.62 38.65 -1.69
N THR A 124 4.63 39.90 -1.23
CA THR A 124 4.66 41.05 -2.12
C THR A 124 5.95 40.88 -2.93
N GLN A 125 5.82 40.50 -4.21
CA GLN A 125 6.89 40.63 -5.19
C GLN A 125 7.18 42.13 -5.33
N ALA A 126 7.97 42.67 -4.40
CA ALA A 126 8.61 43.95 -4.54
C ALA A 126 9.80 43.73 -5.46
N ALA A 127 9.66 44.24 -6.67
CA ALA A 127 10.72 44.34 -7.66
C ALA A 127 11.99 44.95 -7.03
N VAL A 128 13.10 44.23 -7.14
CA VAL A 128 14.42 44.85 -7.08
C VAL A 128 14.88 44.99 -8.52
N ARG A 129 15.00 46.24 -8.95
CA ARG A 129 15.63 46.66 -10.22
C ARG A 129 17.11 46.29 -10.24
#